data_AF-J9R5U8-F1
#
_entry.id   AF-J9R5U8-F1
#
_cell.length_a   1.000
_cell.length_b   1.000
_cell.length_c   1.000
_cell.angle_alpha   90.00
_cell.angle_beta   90.00
_cell.angle_gamma   90.00
#
_symmetry.space_group_name_H-M   'P 1'
#
loop_
_entity.id
_entity.type
_entity.pdbx_description
1 polymer ?
#
loop_
_entity_poly.entity_id
_entity_poly.type
_entity_poly.pdbx_seq_one_letter_code
_entity_poly.pdbx_strand_id
1 'polypeptide(L)'
;EVNYTVKAIMAHPENESSWRYLRGLYKDDTMSWVKDHQVSSTCLRVLNTKSNYVCALSTLLELLSHGFQPSQDFRDGVDALKPSDLDGQDPNLARNVCSVLERVDPLRANYWVWRKSRLPQAA
;
A
#
# COMPACT_ATOMS: atom_id res chain seq x y z
N GLU A 1 4.40 14.10 16.20
CA GLU A 1 3.30 13.67 15.32
C GLU A 1 3.59 12.39 14.54
N VAL A 2 4.40 12.36 13.48
CA VAL A 2 4.60 11.16 12.62
C VAL A 2 4.92 9.88 13.42
N ASN A 3 5.93 9.93 14.30
CA ASN A 3 6.30 8.78 15.14
C ASN A 3 5.16 8.29 16.06
N TYR A 4 4.37 9.22 16.61
CA TYR A 4 3.21 8.88 17.44
C TYR A 4 2.15 8.15 16.61
N THR A 5 1.82 8.69 15.43
CA THR A 5 0.87 8.06 14.50
C THR A 5 1.34 6.69 14.03
N VAL A 6 2.63 6.54 13.72
CA VAL A 6 3.22 5.24 13.35
C VAL A 6 3.06 4.21 14.46
N LYS A 7 3.27 4.60 15.73
CA LYS A 7 3.03 3.69 16.88
C LYS A 7 1.56 3.28 16.98
N ALA A 8 0.63 4.22 16.76
CA ALA A 8 -0.80 3.92 16.74
C ALA A 8 -1.17 2.93 15.62
N ILE A 9 -0.63 3.13 14.41
CA ILE A 9 -0.79 2.20 13.28
C ILE A 9 -0.23 0.82 13.62
N MET A 10 0.94 0.74 14.24
CA MET A 10 1.52 -0.57 14.61
C MET A 10 0.70 -1.32 15.65
N ALA A 11 0.02 -0.60 16.55
CA ALA A 11 -0.86 -1.22 17.54
C ALA A 11 -2.20 -1.67 16.93
N HIS A 12 -2.74 -0.89 15.98
CA HIS A 12 -4.06 -1.11 15.36
C HIS A 12 -4.00 -0.84 13.85
N PRO A 13 -3.38 -1.74 13.05
CA PRO A 13 -3.18 -1.52 11.61
C PRO A 13 -4.46 -1.43 10.79
N GLU A 14 -5.57 -2.00 11.29
CA GLU A 14 -6.91 -1.89 10.71
C GLU A 14 -7.56 -0.51 10.87
N ASN A 15 -7.04 0.34 11.77
CA ASN A 15 -7.61 1.65 12.04
C ASN A 15 -7.29 2.65 10.92
N GLU A 16 -8.21 2.76 9.95
CA GLU A 16 -8.08 3.66 8.79
C GLU A 16 -7.83 5.12 9.19
N SER A 17 -8.39 5.60 10.31
CA SER A 17 -8.20 6.98 10.76
C SER A 17 -6.74 7.30 11.07
N SER A 18 -5.97 6.34 11.61
CA SER A 18 -4.55 6.55 11.88
C SER A 18 -3.74 6.70 10.59
N TRP A 19 -4.07 5.93 9.55
CA TRP A 19 -3.46 6.06 8.22
C TRP A 19 -3.82 7.37 7.54
N ARG A 20 -5.10 7.77 7.59
CA ARG A 20 -5.55 9.07 7.05
C ARG A 20 -4.91 10.24 7.78
N TYR A 21 -4.78 10.15 9.10
CA TYR A 21 -4.09 11.16 9.89
C TYR A 21 -2.61 11.24 9.51
N LEU A 22 -1.92 10.10 9.37
CA LEU A 22 -0.54 10.05 8.91
C LEU A 22 -0.38 10.75 7.56
N ARG A 23 -1.25 10.43 6.59
CA ARG A 23 -1.23 11.08 5.27
C ARG A 23 -1.48 12.59 5.36
N GLY A 24 -2.39 13.02 6.23
CA GLY A 24 -2.74 14.42 6.46
C GLY A 24 -1.62 15.26 7.07
N LEU A 25 -0.66 14.66 7.80
CA LEU A 25 0.50 15.38 8.35
C LEU A 25 1.38 16.00 7.25
N TYR A 26 1.41 15.39 6.06
CA TYR A 26 2.17 15.88 4.91
C TYR A 26 1.36 16.84 4.03
N LYS A 27 0.05 17.00 4.29
CA LYS A 27 -0.85 17.89 3.53
C LYS A 27 -0.69 17.65 2.01
N ASP A 28 -0.42 18.70 1.24
CA ASP A 28 -0.21 18.64 -0.20
C ASP A 28 1.26 18.33 -0.58
N ASP A 29 2.18 18.23 0.39
CA ASP A 29 3.59 17.90 0.16
C ASP A 29 3.78 16.40 -0.06
N THR A 30 3.41 15.99 -1.28
CA THR A 30 3.53 14.62 -1.76
C THR A 30 4.99 14.15 -1.84
N MET A 31 5.94 15.06 -2.03
CA MET A 31 7.36 14.69 -2.15
C MET A 31 7.94 14.31 -0.79
N SER A 32 7.62 15.07 0.27
CA SER A 32 8.01 14.70 1.63
C SER A 32 7.33 13.41 2.07
N TRP A 33 6.06 13.21 1.70
CA TRP A 33 5.33 11.96 1.94
C TRP A 33 6.04 10.74 1.34
N VAL A 34 6.40 10.81 0.06
CA VAL A 34 7.05 9.71 -0.66
C VAL A 34 8.47 9.43 -0.16
N LYS A 35 9.19 10.46 0.29
CA LYS A 35 10.57 10.35 0.74
C LYS A 35 10.70 9.93 2.21
N ASP A 36 9.63 9.99 2.99
CA ASP A 36 9.69 9.65 4.41
C ASP A 36 9.80 8.12 4.61
N HIS A 37 10.99 7.69 5.02
CA HIS A 37 11.27 6.28 5.28
C HIS A 37 10.41 5.69 6.41
N GLN A 38 9.93 6.49 7.36
CA GLN A 38 9.04 5.99 8.43
C GLN A 38 7.68 5.55 7.85
N VAL A 39 7.20 6.21 6.81
CA VAL A 39 5.94 5.86 6.13
C VAL A 39 6.11 4.52 5.40
N SER A 40 7.11 4.41 4.53
CA SER A 40 7.34 3.20 3.75
C SER A 40 7.69 2.00 4.63
N SER A 41 8.56 2.16 5.62
CA SER A 41 8.89 1.09 6.58
C SER A 41 7.69 0.64 7.43
N THR A 42 6.77 1.55 7.75
CA THR A 42 5.51 1.22 8.43
C THR A 42 4.62 0.37 7.53
N CYS A 43 4.45 0.74 6.26
CA CYS A 43 3.74 -0.10 5.29
C CYS A 43 4.34 -1.52 5.23
N LEU A 44 5.66 -1.62 5.03
CA LEU A 44 6.32 -2.92 4.90
C LEU A 44 6.14 -3.80 6.14
N ARG A 45 6.29 -3.23 7.35
CA ARG A 45 6.07 -3.97 8.59
C ARG A 45 4.65 -4.52 8.70
N VAL A 46 3.64 -3.72 8.36
CA VAL A 46 2.23 -4.17 8.40
C VAL A 46 1.99 -5.27 7.36
N LEU A 47 2.47 -5.10 6.12
CA LEU A 47 2.36 -6.12 5.07
C LEU A 47 2.94 -7.46 5.52
N ASN A 48 4.10 -7.44 6.17
CA ASN A 48 4.78 -8.64 6.66
C ASN A 48 4.05 -9.35 7.80
N THR A 49 3.09 -8.71 8.48
CA THR A 49 2.24 -9.40 9.47
C THR A 49 1.23 -10.34 8.83
N LYS A 50 0.93 -10.17 7.53
CA LYS A 50 -0.10 -10.90 6.79
C LYS A 50 -1.50 -10.81 7.42
N SER A 51 -1.74 -9.79 8.25
CA SER A 51 -3.04 -9.48 8.84
C SER A 51 -3.33 -7.97 8.75
N ASN A 52 -4.60 -7.59 8.63
CA ASN A 52 -5.05 -6.18 8.65
C ASN A 52 -4.29 -5.23 7.71
N TYR A 53 -3.86 -5.73 6.56
CA TYR A 53 -2.93 -5.05 5.65
C TYR A 53 -3.60 -4.21 4.56
N VAL A 54 -4.94 -4.11 4.54
CA VAL A 54 -5.68 -3.37 3.49
C VAL A 54 -5.27 -1.89 3.44
N CYS A 55 -5.14 -1.25 4.62
CA CYS A 55 -4.70 0.13 4.69
C CYS A 55 -3.24 0.28 4.22
N ALA A 56 -2.36 -0.63 4.62
CA ALA A 56 -0.96 -0.62 4.19
C ALA A 56 -0.81 -0.81 2.67
N LEU A 57 -1.59 -1.71 2.05
CA LEU A 57 -1.63 -1.87 0.59
C LEU A 57 -2.14 -0.60 -0.10
N SER A 58 -3.19 0.02 0.43
CA SER A 58 -3.73 1.27 -0.10
C SER A 58 -2.70 2.41 -0.05
N THR A 59 -2.01 2.54 1.07
CA THR A 59 -0.91 3.51 1.25
C THR A 59 0.27 3.21 0.34
N LEU A 60 0.69 1.95 0.20
CA LEU A 60 1.75 1.57 -0.74
C LEU A 60 1.37 1.92 -2.18
N LEU A 61 0.12 1.69 -2.59
CA LEU A 61 -0.34 2.05 -3.93
C LEU A 61 -0.27 3.56 -4.18
N GLU A 62 -0.63 4.37 -3.18
CA GLU A 62 -0.48 5.82 -3.24
C GLU A 62 0.99 6.23 -3.40
N LEU A 63 1.89 5.68 -2.57
CA LEU A 63 3.33 5.94 -2.66
C LEU A 63 3.88 5.59 -4.05
N LEU A 64 3.55 4.41 -4.58
CA LEU A 64 3.96 3.97 -5.92
C LEU A 64 3.44 4.90 -7.02
N SER A 65 2.20 5.39 -6.87
CA SER A 65 1.60 6.33 -7.83
C SER A 65 2.29 7.69 -7.86
N HIS A 66 3.02 8.03 -6.80
CA HIS A 66 3.78 9.27 -6.66
C HIS A 66 5.30 9.09 -6.81
N GLY A 67 5.73 7.95 -7.36
CA GLY A 67 7.12 7.73 -7.75
C GLY A 67 8.01 7.07 -6.68
N PHE A 68 7.43 6.55 -5.60
CA PHE A 68 8.16 5.72 -4.65
C PHE A 68 8.83 4.53 -5.36
N GLN A 69 10.11 4.30 -5.09
CA GLN A 69 10.87 3.18 -5.62
C GLN A 69 10.88 2.03 -4.60
N PRO A 70 10.10 0.95 -4.80
CA PRO A 70 10.00 -0.14 -3.84
C PRO A 70 11.27 -1.01 -3.87
N SER A 71 11.72 -1.44 -2.68
CA SER A 71 12.73 -2.50 -2.56
C SER A 71 12.14 -3.88 -2.88
N GLN A 72 13.00 -4.89 -2.98
CA GLN A 72 12.57 -6.28 -3.18
C GLN A 72 11.64 -6.76 -2.05
N ASP A 73 11.87 -6.34 -0.81
CA ASP A 73 11.02 -6.71 0.34
C ASP A 73 9.55 -6.33 0.15
N PHE A 74 9.27 -5.22 -0.53
CA PHE A 74 7.88 -4.84 -0.85
C PHE A 74 7.26 -5.77 -1.89
N ARG A 75 8.06 -6.21 -2.87
CA ARG A 75 7.59 -7.16 -3.89
C ARG A 75 7.28 -8.49 -3.24
N ASP A 76 8.20 -9.00 -2.44
CA ASP A 76 8.06 -10.27 -1.72
C ASP A 76 6.89 -10.21 -0.72
N GLY A 77 6.75 -9.08 0.00
CA GLY A 77 5.66 -8.85 0.92
C GLY A 77 4.29 -8.84 0.23
N VAL A 78 4.15 -8.19 -0.92
CA VAL A 78 2.90 -8.18 -1.70
C VAL A 78 2.63 -9.55 -2.33
N ASP A 79 3.66 -10.22 -2.84
CA ASP A 79 3.54 -11.55 -3.44
C ASP A 79 3.10 -12.59 -2.41
N ALA A 80 3.60 -12.51 -1.17
CA ALA A 80 3.17 -13.38 -0.07
C ALA A 80 1.69 -13.19 0.34
N LEU A 81 1.03 -12.12 -0.12
CA LEU A 81 -0.39 -11.83 0.14
C LEU A 81 -1.30 -12.20 -1.04
N LYS A 82 -0.74 -12.57 -2.19
CA LYS A 82 -1.53 -12.96 -3.37
C LYS A 82 -2.23 -14.30 -3.10
N PRO A 83 -3.54 -14.40 -3.38
CA PRO A 83 -4.22 -15.69 -3.47
C PRO A 83 -3.55 -16.59 -4.52
N SER A 84 -3.48 -17.89 -4.25
CA SER A 84 -2.87 -18.90 -5.14
C SER A 84 -3.49 -18.93 -6.54
N ASP A 85 -4.72 -18.43 -6.68
CA ASP A 85 -5.50 -18.45 -7.92
C ASP A 85 -5.19 -17.25 -8.84
N LEU A 86 -4.38 -16.29 -8.39
CA LEU A 86 -3.92 -15.16 -9.22
C LEU A 86 -2.69 -15.59 -10.03
N ASP A 87 -2.92 -16.24 -11.16
CA ASP A 87 -1.87 -16.60 -12.11
C ASP A 87 -1.30 -15.35 -12.79
N GLY A 88 0.03 -15.21 -12.73
CA GLY A 88 0.80 -14.17 -13.41
C GLY A 88 1.32 -13.06 -12.48
N GLN A 89 2.65 -12.93 -12.40
CA GLN A 89 3.28 -11.74 -11.83
C GLN A 89 3.26 -10.61 -12.87
N ASP A 90 2.55 -9.53 -12.57
CA ASP A 90 2.74 -8.29 -13.30
C ASP A 90 4.08 -7.68 -12.86
N PRO A 91 4.98 -7.27 -13.79
CA PRO A 91 6.24 -6.62 -13.42
C PRO A 91 6.00 -5.31 -12.66
N ASN A 92 4.85 -4.67 -12.87
CA ASN A 92 4.43 -3.48 -12.16
C ASN A 92 3.81 -3.82 -10.79
N LEU A 93 4.55 -3.51 -9.73
CA LEU A 93 4.12 -3.76 -8.35
C LEU A 93 2.77 -3.09 -8.02
N ALA A 94 2.49 -1.90 -8.55
CA ALA A 94 1.22 -1.21 -8.28
C ALA A 94 0.02 -2.01 -8.83
N ARG A 95 0.18 -2.69 -9.96
CA ARG A 95 -0.86 -3.55 -10.55
C ARG A 95 -1.06 -4.83 -9.72
N ASN A 96 0.02 -5.38 -9.15
CA ASN A 96 -0.06 -6.49 -8.20
C ASN A 96 -0.81 -6.07 -6.93
N VAL A 97 -0.49 -4.91 -6.36
CA VAL A 97 -1.19 -4.35 -5.19
C VAL A 97 -2.69 -4.19 -5.46
N CYS A 98 -3.09 -3.60 -6.60
CA CYS A 98 -4.50 -3.50 -6.96
C CYS A 98 -5.20 -4.86 -7.05
N SER A 99 -4.51 -5.89 -7.56
CA SER A 99 -5.08 -7.24 -7.71
C SER A 99 -5.31 -7.92 -6.35
N VAL A 100 -4.41 -7.68 -5.38
CA VAL A 100 -4.61 -8.14 -4.00
C VAL A 100 -5.78 -7.37 -3.38
N LEU A 101 -5.81 -6.04 -3.50
CA LEU A 101 -6.87 -5.19 -2.95
C LEU A 101 -8.27 -5.53 -3.51
N GLU A 102 -8.37 -5.84 -4.80
CA GLU A 102 -9.62 -6.30 -5.43
C GLU A 102 -10.23 -7.50 -4.69
N ARG A 103 -9.40 -8.39 -4.15
CA ARG A 103 -9.82 -9.59 -3.42
C ARG A 103 -10.07 -9.36 -1.93
N VAL A 104 -9.18 -8.62 -1.27
CA VAL A 104 -9.22 -8.45 0.20
C VAL A 104 -10.12 -7.30 0.65
N ASP A 105 -10.60 -6.47 -0.29
CA ASP A 105 -11.52 -5.37 -0.05
C ASP A 105 -12.69 -5.41 -1.04
N PRO A 106 -13.61 -6.37 -0.86
CA PRO A 106 -14.68 -6.65 -1.82
C PRO A 106 -15.67 -5.50 -1.97
N LEU A 107 -15.83 -4.66 -0.93
CA LEU A 107 -16.69 -3.48 -0.99
C LEU A 107 -16.22 -2.47 -2.04
N ARG A 108 -14.89 -2.39 -2.26
CA ARG A 108 -14.25 -1.51 -3.25
C ARG A 108 -13.63 -2.26 -4.43
N ALA A 109 -14.00 -3.53 -4.67
CA ALA A 109 -13.43 -4.33 -5.77
C ALA A 109 -13.48 -3.61 -7.13
N ASN A 110 -14.63 -3.04 -7.50
CA ASN A 110 -14.78 -2.28 -8.74
C ASN A 110 -13.88 -1.03 -8.80
N TYR A 111 -13.67 -0.38 -7.66
CA TYR A 111 -12.73 0.75 -7.57
C TYR A 111 -11.30 0.29 -7.81
N TRP A 112 -10.88 -0.85 -7.26
CA TRP A 112 -9.54 -1.40 -7.47
C TRP A 112 -9.29 -1.85 -8.90
N VAL A 113 -10.30 -2.43 -9.56
CA VAL A 113 -10.27 -2.74 -11.00
C VAL A 113 -10.08 -1.47 -11.83
N TRP A 114 -10.88 -0.44 -11.57
CA TRP A 114 -10.74 0.87 -12.22
C TRP A 114 -9.37 1.51 -11.93
N ARG A 115 -8.89 1.42 -10.69
CA ARG A 115 -7.60 2.00 -10.31
C ARG A 115 -6.45 1.32 -11.03
N LYS A 116 -6.50 -0.01 -11.16
CA LYS A 116 -5.52 -0.82 -11.91
C LYS A 116 -5.48 -0.46 -13.39
N SER A 117 -6.62 -0.17 -14.02
CA SER A 117 -6.69 0.21 -15.45
C SER A 117 -6.14 1.62 -15.73
N ARG A 118 -6.04 2.48 -14.71
CA ARG A 118 -5.45 3.82 -14.81
C ARG A 118 -3.94 3.85 -14.55
N LEU A 119 -3.33 2.73 -14.14
CA LEU A 119 -1.88 2.66 -13.95
C LEU A 119 -1.18 2.60 -15.32
N PRO A 120 0.01 3.20 -15.45
CA PRO A 120 0.81 3.07 -16.67
C PRO A 120 1.01 1.60 -17.02
N GLN A 121 0.75 1.24 -18.27
CA GLN A 121 1.18 -0.07 -18.78
C GLN A 121 2.70 -0.06 -18.82
N ALA A 122 3.32 -1.15 -18.34
CA ALA A 122 4.76 -1.34 -18.56
C ALA A 122 4.99 -1.39 -20.08
N ALA A 123 5.89 -0.53 -20.57
CA ALA A 123 6.29 -0.51 -21.97
C ALA A 123 7.09 -1.76 -22.33
#